data_AF-A0A0A0CWK8-F1
#
_entry.id   AF-A0A0A0CWK8-F1
#
_cell.length_a   1.000
_cell.length_b   1.000
_cell.length_c   1.000
_cell.angle_alpha   90.00
_cell.angle_beta   90.00
_cell.angle_gamma   90.00
#
_symmetry.space_group_name_H-M   'P 1'
#
loop_
_entity.id
_entity.type
_entity.pdbx_description
1 polymer ?
#
loop_
_entity_poly.entity_id
_entity_poly.type
_entity_poly.pdbx_seq_one_letter_code
_entity_poly.pdbx_strand_id
1 'polypeptide(L)'
;MSVTSESLALAQPEAALTRPLILLFGTSVGVIVTNLFAPQTLVGLIGPSLGLSAAAAGLVAMATLLGYAAGLFLLVPLADLAENRRLILRMLAAA
;
A
#
# COMPACT_ATOMS: atom_id res chain seq x y z
N MET A 1 -39.52 -28.54 -7.58
CA MET A 1 -39.70 -27.32 -6.75
C MET A 1 -38.99 -27.52 -5.41
N SER A 2 -37.66 -27.64 -5.44
CA SER A 2 -36.82 -27.95 -4.26
C SER A 2 -35.36 -27.49 -4.35
N VAL A 3 -34.91 -26.94 -5.49
CA VAL A 3 -33.51 -26.48 -5.68
C VAL A 3 -33.32 -25.01 -5.26
N THR A 4 -34.40 -24.26 -5.03
CA THR A 4 -34.34 -22.83 -4.66
C THR A 4 -34.15 -22.56 -3.16
N SER A 5 -34.23 -23.58 -2.30
CA SER A 5 -34.18 -23.39 -0.83
C SER A 5 -32.77 -23.54 -0.23
N GLU A 6 -31.86 -24.29 -0.85
CA GLU A 6 -30.49 -24.49 -0.35
C GLU A 6 -29.59 -23.26 -0.56
N SER A 7 -29.91 -22.43 -1.57
CA SER A 7 -29.11 -21.25 -1.93
C SER A 7 -29.23 -20.09 -0.93
N LEU A 8 -30.22 -20.08 -0.03
CA LEU A 8 -30.41 -18.99 0.94
C LEU A 8 -29.66 -19.19 2.28
N ALA A 9 -28.98 -20.32 2.48
CA ALA A 9 -28.48 -20.73 3.80
C ALA A 9 -26.97 -20.52 4.05
N LEU A 10 -26.21 -19.91 3.15
CA LEU A 10 -24.76 -19.68 3.32
C LEU A 10 -24.32 -18.22 3.19
N ALA A 11 -25.20 -17.26 3.50
CA ALA A 11 -24.74 -15.91 3.85
C ALA A 11 -24.02 -16.00 5.20
N GLN A 12 -22.76 -16.44 5.16
CA GLN A 12 -21.80 -16.30 6.25
C GLN A 12 -21.90 -14.85 6.75
N PRO A 13 -22.00 -14.59 8.07
CA PRO A 13 -21.98 -13.23 8.57
C PRO A 13 -20.65 -12.63 8.14
N GLU A 14 -20.72 -11.75 7.14
CA GLU A 14 -19.57 -11.03 6.63
C GLU A 14 -18.97 -10.32 7.85
N ALA A 15 -17.78 -10.73 8.27
CA ALA A 15 -17.14 -10.21 9.46
C ALA A 15 -16.92 -8.70 9.27
N ALA A 16 -17.88 -7.90 9.68
CA ALA A 16 -17.91 -6.48 9.40
C ALA A 16 -16.71 -5.82 10.08
N LEU A 17 -15.90 -5.11 9.30
CA LEU A 17 -14.76 -4.38 9.82
C LEU A 17 -15.24 -3.39 10.88
N THR A 18 -14.66 -3.48 12.07
CA THR A 18 -15.00 -2.57 13.15
C THR A 18 -14.55 -1.15 12.78
N ARG A 19 -15.30 -0.13 13.20
CA ARG A 19 -14.95 1.29 13.00
C ARG A 19 -13.47 1.63 13.32
N PRO A 20 -12.86 1.15 14.41
CA PRO A 20 -11.44 1.42 14.67
C PRO A 20 -10.51 0.80 13.62
N LEU A 21 -10.81 -0.40 13.08
CA LEU A 21 -10.03 -0.99 12.00
C LEU A 21 -10.14 -0.20 10.70
N ILE A 22 -11.34 0.31 10.38
CA ILE A 22 -11.55 1.16 9.20
C ILE A 22 -10.71 2.44 9.32
N LEU A 23 -10.73 3.10 10.48
CA LEU A 23 -9.90 4.28 10.73
C LEU A 23 -8.40 3.97 10.67
N LEU A 24 -7.97 2.85 11.26
CA LEU A 24 -6.58 2.42 11.25
C LEU A 24 -6.08 2.16 9.82
N PHE A 25 -6.81 1.37 9.03
CA PHE A 25 -6.42 1.08 7.65
C PHE A 25 -6.51 2.31 6.76
N GLY A 26 -7.57 3.12 6.88
CA GLY A 26 -7.72 4.36 6.12
C GLY A 26 -6.60 5.36 6.39
N THR A 27 -6.24 5.58 7.65
CA THR A 27 -5.12 6.46 8.02
C THR A 27 -3.79 5.90 7.57
N SER A 28 -3.55 4.59 7.72
CA SER A 28 -2.32 3.93 7.24
C SER A 28 -2.15 4.08 5.73
N VAL A 29 -3.20 3.81 4.96
CA VAL A 29 -3.19 4.01 3.50
C VAL A 29 -2.93 5.47 3.15
N GLY A 30 -3.58 6.42 3.84
CA GLY A 30 -3.33 7.85 3.67
C GLY A 30 -1.86 8.22 3.88
N VAL A 31 -1.25 7.78 4.98
CA VAL A 31 0.16 8.02 5.29
C VAL A 31 1.09 7.42 4.22
N ILE A 32 0.84 6.17 3.80
CA ILE A 32 1.63 5.48 2.78
C ILE A 32 1.56 6.24 1.44
N VAL A 33 0.35 6.57 0.99
CA VAL A 33 0.12 7.26 -0.29
C VAL A 33 0.71 8.66 -0.23
N THR A 34 0.46 9.44 0.83
CA THR A 34 1.07 10.77 0.97
C THR A 34 2.59 10.69 0.91
N ASN A 35 3.23 9.74 1.59
CA ASN A 35 4.69 9.57 1.50
C ASN A 35 5.15 9.16 0.09
N LEU A 36 4.40 8.32 -0.60
CA LEU A 36 4.75 7.86 -1.95
C LEU A 36 4.67 9.00 -2.98
N PHE A 37 3.71 9.91 -2.86
CA PHE A 37 3.51 11.02 -3.81
C PHE A 37 4.17 12.33 -3.37
N ALA A 38 4.46 12.52 -2.08
CA ALA A 38 5.05 13.75 -1.55
C ALA A 38 6.33 14.18 -2.29
N PRO A 39 7.31 13.30 -2.59
CA PRO A 39 8.49 13.70 -3.34
C PRO A 39 8.14 14.30 -4.70
N GLN A 40 7.15 13.74 -5.40
CA GLN A 40 6.74 14.18 -6.73
C GLN A 40 5.97 15.51 -6.67
N THR A 41 5.12 15.69 -5.65
CA THR A 41 4.37 16.94 -5.45
C THR A 41 5.27 18.09 -5.01
N LEU A 42 6.24 17.82 -4.14
CA LEU A 42 7.08 18.86 -3.55
C LEU A 42 8.27 19.23 -4.43
N VAL A 43 8.84 18.28 -5.20
CA VAL A 43 10.07 18.54 -5.96
C VAL A 43 9.92 19.68 -6.98
N GLY A 44 8.73 19.92 -7.54
CA GLY A 44 8.48 21.07 -8.40
C GLY A 44 8.43 22.41 -7.65
N LEU A 45 8.03 22.40 -6.38
CA LEU A 45 7.87 23.59 -5.53
C LEU A 45 9.19 23.97 -4.85
N ILE A 46 9.88 23.00 -4.24
CA ILE A 46 11.11 23.23 -3.47
C ILE A 46 12.38 22.85 -4.22
N GLY A 47 12.28 22.16 -5.36
CA GLY A 47 13.46 21.76 -6.12
C GLY A 47 14.33 22.94 -6.56
N PRO A 48 13.77 24.03 -7.10
CA PRO A 48 14.55 25.20 -7.48
C PRO A 48 15.30 25.84 -6.30
N SER A 49 14.68 25.92 -5.12
CA SER A 49 15.33 26.46 -3.92
C SER A 49 16.41 25.54 -3.34
N LEU A 50 16.33 24.24 -3.63
CA LEU A 50 17.38 23.25 -3.32
C LEU A 50 18.47 23.16 -4.40
N GLY A 51 18.40 23.97 -5.46
CA GLY A 51 19.35 23.93 -6.58
C GLY A 51 19.20 22.72 -7.51
N LEU A 52 18.06 22.02 -7.45
CA LEU A 52 17.79 20.88 -8.32
C LEU A 52 17.52 21.33 -9.76
N SER A 53 18.17 20.67 -10.72
CA SER A 53 17.83 20.80 -12.13
C SER A 53 16.52 20.08 -12.45
N ALA A 54 15.86 20.43 -13.56
CA ALA A 54 14.65 19.75 -14.02
C ALA A 54 14.87 18.25 -14.23
N ALA A 55 16.06 17.84 -14.69
CA ALA A 55 16.42 16.43 -14.84
C ALA A 55 16.53 15.71 -13.48
N ALA A 56 17.12 16.38 -12.47
CA ALA A 56 17.19 15.83 -11.11
C ALA A 56 15.81 15.69 -10.48
N ALA A 57 14.89 16.63 -10.75
CA ALA A 57 13.50 16.53 -10.30
C ALA A 57 12.78 15.30 -10.89
N GLY A 58 12.99 15.02 -12.18
CA GLY A 58 12.46 13.82 -12.83
C GLY A 58 13.02 12.52 -12.25
N LEU A 59 14.31 12.52 -11.88
CA LEU A 59 14.96 11.37 -11.23
C LEU A 59 14.33 11.03 -9.87
N VAL A 60 13.86 12.01 -9.11
CA VAL A 60 13.14 11.76 -7.85
C VAL A 60 11.90 10.91 -8.09
N ALA A 61 11.07 11.28 -9.08
CA ALA A 61 9.87 10.53 -9.43
C ALA A 61 10.20 9.11 -9.90
N MET A 62 11.23 8.96 -10.74
CA MET A 62 11.67 7.65 -11.22
C MET A 62 12.21 6.77 -10.09
N ALA A 63 13.02 7.31 -9.18
CA ALA A 63 13.55 6.57 -8.04
C ALA A 63 12.42 6.03 -7.14
N THR A 64 11.40 6.85 -6.86
CA THR A 64 10.23 6.41 -6.09
C THR A 64 9.46 5.29 -6.79
N LEU A 65 9.18 5.42 -8.08
CA LEU A 65 8.46 4.40 -8.85
C LEU A 65 9.26 3.10 -8.98
N LEU A 66 10.57 3.20 -9.20
CA LEU A 66 11.46 2.05 -9.30
C LEU A 66 11.55 1.32 -7.95
N GLY A 67 11.68 2.05 -6.86
CA GLY A 67 11.66 1.47 -5.50
C GLY A 67 10.32 0.79 -5.20
N TYR A 68 9.20 1.41 -5.56
CA TYR A 68 7.87 0.81 -5.41
C TYR A 68 7.71 -0.46 -6.25
N ALA A 69 8.13 -0.44 -7.52
CA ALA A 69 8.08 -1.59 -8.40
C ALA A 69 8.97 -2.74 -7.90
N ALA A 70 10.20 -2.44 -7.46
CA ALA A 70 11.10 -3.43 -6.87
C ALA A 70 10.51 -4.00 -5.56
N GLY A 71 9.91 -3.14 -4.74
CA GLY A 71 9.20 -3.54 -3.52
C GLY A 71 8.08 -4.52 -3.82
N LEU A 72 7.18 -4.20 -4.76
CA LEU A 72 6.10 -5.11 -5.19
C LEU A 72 6.64 -6.41 -5.78
N PHE A 73 7.63 -6.32 -6.67
CA PHE A 73 8.23 -7.49 -7.31
C PHE A 73 8.82 -8.46 -6.27
N LEU A 74 9.39 -7.95 -5.18
CA LEU A 74 9.91 -8.79 -4.11
C LEU A 74 8.83 -9.24 -3.12
N LEU A 75 7.94 -8.33 -2.71
CA LEU A 75 6.96 -8.56 -1.65
C LEU A 75 5.79 -9.42 -2.09
N VAL A 76 5.29 -9.27 -3.32
CA VAL A 76 4.17 -10.06 -3.84
C VAL A 76 4.46 -11.57 -3.82
N PRO A 77 5.55 -12.07 -4.44
CA PRO A 77 5.84 -13.50 -4.40
C PRO A 77 6.15 -14.00 -2.98
N LEU A 78 6.72 -13.15 -2.12
CA LEU A 78 6.96 -13.50 -0.72
C LEU A 78 5.66 -13.60 0.08
N ALA A 79 4.69 -12.73 -0.18
CA ALA A 79 3.37 -12.75 0.45
C ALA A 79 2.54 -13.96 -0.01
N ASP A 80 2.70 -14.38 -1.26
CA ASP A 80 2.03 -15.57 -1.79
C ASP A 80 2.60 -16.87 -1.20
N LEU A 81 3.92 -16.90 -0.93
CA LEU A 81 4.60 -18.12 -0.45
C LEU A 81 4.69 -18.21 1.08
N ALA A 82 4.73 -17.08 1.78
CA ALA A 82 4.87 -17.01 3.23
C ALA A 82 3.56 -16.62 3.92
N GLU A 83 3.40 -16.99 5.19
CA GLU A 83 2.26 -16.56 5.99
C GLU A 83 2.27 -15.03 6.16
N ASN A 84 1.25 -14.35 5.62
CA ASN A 84 1.10 -12.88 5.66
C ASN A 84 1.38 -12.28 7.03
N ARG A 85 0.89 -12.89 8.11
CA ARG A 85 1.12 -12.41 9.48
C ARG A 85 2.60 -12.43 9.86
N ARG A 86 3.34 -13.50 9.52
CA ARG A 86 4.78 -13.60 9.80
C ARG A 86 5.57 -12.63 8.93
N LEU A 87 5.17 -12.45 7.67
CA LEU A 87 5.80 -11.50 6.77
C LEU A 87 5.69 -10.06 7.30
N ILE A 88 4.48 -9.63 7.67
CA ILE A 88 4.22 -8.31 8.24
C ILE A 88 5.06 -8.08 9.51
N LEU A 89 5.09 -9.06 10.43
CA LEU A 89 5.87 -8.94 11.66
C LEU A 89 7.39 -8.85 11.40
N ARG A 90 7.91 -9.58 10.40
CA ARG A 90 9.32 -9.47 10.01
C ARG A 90 9.64 -8.11 9.41
N MET A 91 8.77 -7.56 8.57
CA MET A 91 8.95 -6.22 8.00
C MET A 91 8.93 -5.16 9.10
N LEU A 92 8.01 -5.26 10.06
CA LEU A 92 7.95 -4.34 11.21
C LEU A 92 9.16 -4.46 12.15
N ALA A 93 9.75 -5.64 12.29
CA ALA A 93 10.93 -5.86 13.12
C ALA A 93 12.24 -5.43 12.44
N ALA A 94 12.27 -5.42 11.11
CA ALA A 94 13.44 -5.02 10.32
C ALA A 94 13.41 -3.53 9.92
N ALA A 95 12.27 -2.84 10.11
CA ALA A 95 12.10 -1.41 9.93
C ALA A 95 12.60 -0.62 11.15
#